data_AF-A0A7L4TT35-F1
#
_entry.id   AF-A0A7L4TT35-F1
#
_cell.length_a   1.000
_cell.length_b   1.000
_cell.length_c   1.000
_cell.angle_alpha   90.00
_cell.angle_beta   90.00
_cell.angle_gamma   90.00
#
_symmetry.space_group_name_H-M   'P 1'
#
loop_
_entity.id
_entity.type
_entity.pdbx_description
1 polymer ?
#
loop_
_entity_poly.entity_id
_entity_poly.type
_entity_poly.pdbx_seq_one_letter_code
_entity_poly.pdbx_strand_id
1 'polypeptide(L)'
;DIDKLCNQVHKLVMLPGEEIIHVLPQEFKVDGQAEIKEPIGMYGGRLEANFHVVVGQVSSIRNIGRCVKSSGLELSAVTLEPLASANAVLSQEEKEAGVALVDIGGGSTELAIFKNGILRATPVIPFCGGGGYGGIQGRCSIILKNAEPLQ
;
A
#
# COMPACT_ATOMS: atom_id res chain seq x y z
N ASP A 1 -16.76 15.20 5.69
CA ASP A 1 -17.15 13.79 5.92
C ASP A 1 -16.11 12.77 5.45
N ILE A 2 -15.33 13.07 4.41
CA ILE A 2 -14.21 12.21 3.96
C ILE A 2 -13.23 11.91 5.09
N ASP A 3 -12.74 12.92 5.82
CA ASP A 3 -11.81 12.71 6.94
C ASP A 3 -12.41 11.84 8.05
N LYS A 4 -13.73 11.96 8.29
CA LYS A 4 -14.41 11.11 9.28
C LYS A 4 -14.41 9.65 8.83
N LEU A 5 -14.64 9.41 7.54
CA LEU A 5 -14.63 8.09 6.93
C LEU A 5 -13.22 7.47 6.99
N CYS A 6 -12.18 8.22 6.62
CA CYS A 6 -10.79 7.78 6.76
C CYS A 6 -10.43 7.46 8.23
N ASN A 7 -10.82 8.33 9.17
CA ASN A 7 -10.55 8.14 10.59
C ASN A 7 -11.32 6.96 11.21
N GLN A 8 -12.44 6.54 10.62
CA GLN A 8 -13.14 5.32 11.05
C GLN A 8 -12.35 4.07 10.69
N VAL A 9 -11.66 4.05 9.55
CA VAL A 9 -10.81 2.92 9.12
C VAL A 9 -9.65 2.73 10.09
N HIS A 10 -9.04 3.81 10.59
CA HIS A 10 -7.99 3.73 11.61
C HIS A 10 -8.44 3.12 12.94
N LYS A 11 -9.75 2.96 13.17
CA LYS A 11 -10.33 2.34 14.37
C LYS A 11 -10.72 0.88 14.16
N LEU A 12 -10.45 0.31 12.98
CA LEU A 12 -10.70 -1.10 12.74
C LEU A 12 -9.87 -1.95 13.71
N VAL A 13 -10.49 -3.02 14.21
CA VAL A 13 -9.83 -3.97 15.09
C VAL A 13 -8.88 -4.82 14.26
N MET A 14 -7.59 -4.66 14.53
CA MET A 14 -6.53 -5.48 13.91
C MET A 14 -6.30 -6.76 14.71
N LEU A 15 -5.59 -7.72 14.10
CA LEU A 15 -5.16 -8.91 14.84
C LEU A 15 -4.22 -8.50 16.00
N PRO A 16 -4.14 -9.30 17.07
CA PRO A 16 -3.21 -9.03 18.16
C PRO A 16 -1.78 -8.88 17.64
N GLY A 17 -1.15 -7.73 17.94
CA GLY A 17 0.21 -7.42 17.51
C GLY A 17 0.32 -6.72 16.15
N GLU A 18 -0.80 -6.39 15.51
CA GLU A 18 -0.85 -5.61 14.28
C GLU A 18 -1.33 -4.18 14.52
N GLU A 19 -0.83 -3.25 13.72
CA GLU A 19 -1.31 -1.87 13.67
C GLU A 19 -1.42 -1.36 12.23
N ILE A 20 -2.33 -0.43 12.00
CA ILE A 20 -2.51 0.20 10.69
C ILE A 20 -1.40 1.24 10.50
N ILE A 21 -0.62 1.09 9.43
CA ILE A 21 0.40 2.06 9.01
C ILE A 21 -0.23 3.11 8.10
N HIS A 22 -0.95 2.66 7.06
CA HIS A 22 -1.55 3.54 6.05
C HIS A 22 -2.99 3.17 5.74
N VAL A 23 -3.80 4.19 5.46
CA VAL A 23 -5.13 4.05 4.89
C VAL A 23 -5.14 4.82 3.59
N LEU A 24 -5.18 4.10 2.46
CA LEU A 24 -5.08 4.68 1.12
C LEU A 24 -6.47 4.63 0.46
N PRO A 25 -7.16 5.77 0.26
CA PRO A 25 -8.43 5.80 -0.47
C PRO A 25 -8.25 5.23 -1.87
N GLN A 26 -9.20 4.41 -2.31
CA GLN A 26 -9.22 3.82 -3.65
C GLN A 26 -10.32 4.49 -4.48
N GLU A 27 -11.58 4.35 -4.04
CA GLU A 27 -12.74 4.84 -4.77
C GLU A 27 -13.81 5.27 -3.78
N PHE A 28 -14.54 6.33 -4.13
CA PHE A 28 -15.69 6.81 -3.37
C PHE A 28 -16.98 6.49 -4.09
N LYS A 29 -18.06 6.48 -3.32
CA LYS A 29 -19.42 6.31 -3.82
C LYS A 29 -20.36 7.27 -3.10
N VAL A 30 -21.14 8.03 -3.88
CA VAL A 30 -22.10 9.03 -3.38
C VAL A 30 -23.49 8.62 -3.86
N ASP A 31 -24.42 8.39 -2.94
CA ASP A 31 -25.81 8.01 -3.23
C ASP A 31 -25.99 6.87 -4.25
N GLY A 32 -25.06 5.91 -4.28
CA GLY A 32 -25.11 4.79 -5.22
C GLY A 32 -24.19 4.93 -6.43
N GLN A 33 -23.76 6.15 -6.78
CA GLN A 33 -22.84 6.39 -7.88
C GLN A 33 -21.42 6.04 -7.47
N ALA A 34 -20.82 5.01 -8.10
CA ALA A 34 -19.49 4.50 -7.80
C ALA A 34 -18.38 5.15 -8.66
N GLU A 35 -17.13 4.72 -8.46
CA GLU A 35 -15.95 5.15 -9.22
C GLU A 35 -15.64 6.66 -9.13
N ILE A 36 -16.08 7.31 -8.05
CA ILE A 36 -15.79 8.71 -7.81
C ILE A 36 -14.38 8.81 -7.19
N LYS A 37 -13.46 9.47 -7.89
CA LYS A 37 -12.08 9.70 -7.38
C LYS A 37 -12.02 10.85 -6.37
N GLU A 38 -12.75 11.93 -6.65
CA GLU A 38 -12.77 13.15 -5.82
C GLU A 38 -14.23 13.52 -5.49
N PRO A 39 -14.74 13.17 -4.29
CA PRO A 39 -16.10 13.47 -3.89
C PRO A 39 -16.29 14.88 -3.32
N ILE A 40 -15.21 15.65 -3.12
CA ILE A 40 -15.31 17.02 -2.61
C ILE A 40 -16.15 17.88 -3.57
N GLY A 41 -17.19 18.52 -3.03
CA GLY A 41 -18.12 19.36 -3.78
C GLY A 41 -19.34 18.62 -4.33
N MET A 42 -19.42 17.30 -4.18
CA MET A 42 -20.63 16.54 -4.50
C MET A 42 -21.64 16.61 -3.35
N TYR A 43 -22.91 16.74 -3.70
CA TYR A 43 -24.01 16.63 -2.74
C TYR A 43 -24.54 15.20 -2.72
N GLY A 44 -24.77 14.66 -1.52
CA GLY A 44 -25.43 13.39 -1.35
C GLY A 44 -25.79 13.09 0.10
N GLY A 45 -26.71 12.16 0.30
CA GLY A 45 -27.15 11.70 1.62
C GLY A 45 -26.26 10.60 2.22
N ARG A 46 -25.56 9.84 1.37
CA ARG A 46 -24.69 8.73 1.76
C ARG A 46 -23.36 8.77 1.02
N LEU A 47 -22.27 8.74 1.79
CA LEU A 47 -20.90 8.63 1.29
C LEU A 47 -20.30 7.29 1.74
N GLU A 48 -19.79 6.53 0.79
CA GLU A 48 -19.07 5.26 0.99
C GLU A 48 -17.68 5.38 0.37
N ALA A 49 -16.72 4.59 0.85
CA ALA A 49 -15.38 4.53 0.25
C ALA A 49 -14.73 3.17 0.44
N ASN A 50 -13.92 2.79 -0.56
CA ASN A 50 -13.03 1.65 -0.51
C ASN A 50 -11.63 2.12 -0.16
N PHE A 51 -10.96 1.39 0.73
CA PHE A 51 -9.61 1.70 1.19
C PHE A 51 -8.68 0.51 1.01
N HIS A 52 -7.46 0.78 0.60
CA HIS A 52 -6.34 -0.14 0.73
C HIS A 52 -5.68 0.17 2.08
N VAL A 53 -5.81 -0.77 3.02
CA VAL A 53 -5.25 -0.63 4.37
C VAL A 53 -3.93 -1.38 4.44
N VAL A 54 -2.88 -0.69 4.86
CA VAL A 54 -1.56 -1.27 5.08
C VAL A 54 -1.37 -1.50 6.56
N VAL A 55 -0.98 -2.72 6.91
CA VAL A 55 -0.85 -3.19 8.29
C VAL A 55 0.57 -3.65 8.53
N GLY A 56 1.10 -3.33 9.71
CA GLY A 56 2.41 -3.78 10.16
C GLY A 56 2.37 -4.50 11.49
N GLN A 57 3.40 -5.31 11.74
CA GLN A 57 3.62 -5.91 13.05
C GLN A 57 4.21 -4.87 14.00
N VAL A 58 3.52 -4.64 15.12
CA VAL A 58 3.92 -3.68 16.17
C VAL A 58 5.33 -3.97 16.67
N SER A 59 5.71 -5.26 16.76
CA SER A 59 7.05 -5.68 17.17
C SER A 59 8.13 -5.19 16.20
N SER A 60 7.91 -5.32 14.89
CA SER A 60 8.82 -4.86 13.85
C SER A 60 8.95 -3.34 13.84
N ILE A 61 7.82 -2.62 13.91
CA ILE A 61 7.79 -1.16 13.97
C ILE A 61 8.56 -0.65 15.20
N ARG A 62 8.31 -1.25 16.37
CA ARG A 62 9.01 -0.90 17.61
C ARG A 62 10.51 -1.19 17.53
N ASN A 63 10.92 -2.27 16.87
CA ASN A 63 12.34 -2.58 16.69
C ASN A 63 13.03 -1.52 15.82
N ILE A 64 12.41 -1.12 14.71
CA ILE A 64 12.90 -0.02 13.86
C ILE A 64 13.03 1.27 14.68
N GLY A 65 11.99 1.64 15.45
CA GLY A 65 12.00 2.84 16.28
C GLY A 65 13.12 2.85 17.35
N ARG A 66 13.45 1.69 17.92
CA ARG A 66 14.60 1.56 18.84
C ARG A 66 15.93 1.80 18.13
N CYS A 67 16.12 1.26 16.92
CA CYS A 67 17.34 1.45 16.14
C CYS A 67 17.56 2.93 15.75
N VAL A 68 16.48 3.63 15.37
CA VAL A 68 16.53 5.07 15.09
C VAL A 68 16.90 5.84 16.36
N LYS A 69 16.25 5.54 17.49
CA LYS A 69 16.53 6.18 18.77
C LYS A 69 17.95 5.94 19.29
N SER A 70 18.49 4.73 19.12
CA SER A 70 19.88 4.43 19.52
C SER A 70 20.91 5.19 18.69
N SER A 71 20.52 5.69 17.52
CA SER A 71 21.35 6.54 16.66
C SER A 71 21.26 8.03 17.02
N GLY A 72 20.53 8.38 18.09
CA GLY A 72 20.31 9.77 18.52
C GLY A 72 19.26 10.53 17.70
N LEU A 73 18.44 9.81 16.92
CA LEU A 73 17.39 10.38 16.06
C LEU A 73 16.00 10.09 16.62
N GLU A 74 15.01 10.87 16.20
CA GLU A 74 13.60 10.63 16.51
C GLU A 74 12.88 10.02 15.30
N LEU A 75 12.11 8.95 15.52
CA LEU A 75 11.29 8.34 14.47
C LEU A 75 10.07 9.23 14.22
N SER A 76 10.04 9.90 13.06
CA SER A 76 8.90 10.76 12.68
C SER A 76 7.68 9.95 12.27
N ALA A 77 7.84 8.96 11.39
CA ALA A 77 6.76 8.13 10.85
C ALA A 77 7.32 6.84 10.24
N VAL A 78 6.45 5.84 10.09
CA VAL A 78 6.73 4.63 9.30
C VAL A 78 5.92 4.72 8.02
N THR A 79 6.50 4.30 6.91
CA THR A 79 5.80 4.22 5.62
C THR A 79 6.06 2.89 4.93
N LEU A 80 5.09 2.45 4.13
CA LEU A 80 5.26 1.35 3.19
C LEU A 80 6.33 1.72 2.14
N GLU A 81 7.34 0.85 1.97
CA GLU A 81 8.46 1.04 1.05
C GLU A 81 7.99 1.42 -0.37
N PRO A 82 7.10 0.68 -1.04
CA PRO A 82 6.75 1.02 -2.42
C PRO A 82 6.07 2.39 -2.58
N LEU A 83 5.44 2.94 -1.53
CA LEU A 83 4.93 4.32 -1.57
C LEU A 83 6.08 5.33 -1.49
N ALA A 84 7.08 5.08 -0.65
CA ALA A 84 8.25 5.93 -0.52
C ALA A 84 9.06 5.95 -1.83
N SER A 85 9.34 4.77 -2.39
CA SER A 85 10.08 4.65 -3.65
C SER A 85 9.33 5.30 -4.81
N ALA A 86 8.02 5.06 -4.93
CA ALA A 86 7.19 5.72 -5.94
C ALA A 86 7.14 7.25 -5.78
N ASN A 87 7.17 7.77 -4.55
CA ASN A 87 7.23 9.22 -4.34
C ASN A 87 8.60 9.83 -4.65
N ALA A 88 9.67 9.03 -4.57
CA ALA A 88 11.01 9.47 -4.90
C ALA A 88 11.27 9.48 -6.42
N VAL A 89 10.71 8.54 -7.18
CA VAL A 89 11.12 8.32 -8.58
C VAL A 89 10.01 8.51 -9.63
N LEU A 90 8.73 8.46 -9.24
CA LEU A 90 7.62 8.58 -10.19
C LEU A 90 6.94 9.95 -10.09
N SER A 91 6.72 10.55 -11.25
CA SER A 91 5.85 11.72 -11.42
C SER A 91 4.36 11.36 -11.21
N GLN A 92 3.53 12.38 -11.04
CA GLN A 92 2.09 12.18 -10.91
C GLN A 92 1.49 11.70 -12.24
N GLU A 93 2.00 12.21 -13.36
CA GLU A 93 1.60 11.85 -14.71
C GLU A 93 1.85 10.35 -15.00
N GLU A 94 2.99 9.80 -14.58
CA GLU A 94 3.27 8.36 -14.70
C GLU A 94 2.31 7.51 -13.87
N LYS A 95 2.04 7.93 -12.62
CA LYS A 95 1.07 7.25 -11.74
C LYS A 95 -0.35 7.28 -12.32
N GLU A 96 -0.71 8.37 -13.01
CA GLU A 96 -2.00 8.53 -13.67
C GLU A 96 -2.14 7.70 -14.94
N ALA A 97 -1.14 7.73 -15.82
CA ALA A 97 -1.09 6.93 -17.05
C ALA A 97 -1.11 5.42 -16.75
N GLY A 98 -0.52 5.04 -15.62
CA GLY A 98 -0.39 3.66 -15.19
C GLY A 98 1.05 3.20 -15.34
N VAL A 99 1.65 2.78 -14.23
CA VAL A 99 3.07 2.43 -14.15
C VAL A 99 3.28 1.31 -13.14
N ALA A 100 4.20 0.41 -13.45
CA ALA A 100 4.70 -0.57 -12.51
C ALA A 100 6.11 -0.15 -12.09
N LEU A 101 6.29 0.20 -10.81
CA LEU A 101 7.60 0.32 -10.19
C LEU A 101 8.08 -1.08 -9.79
N VAL A 102 9.33 -1.40 -10.08
CA VAL A 102 9.98 -2.64 -9.63
C VAL A 102 11.15 -2.25 -8.75
N ASP A 103 11.07 -2.59 -7.46
CA ASP A 103 12.19 -2.47 -6.53
C ASP A 103 12.88 -3.83 -6.42
N ILE A 104 14.22 -3.84 -6.53
CA ILE A 104 15.03 -5.05 -6.50
C ILE A 104 15.97 -4.92 -5.31
N GLY A 105 15.52 -5.43 -4.17
CA GLY A 105 16.31 -5.52 -2.94
C GLY A 105 17.18 -6.78 -2.88
N GLY A 106 17.97 -6.89 -1.82
CA GLY A 106 18.87 -8.04 -1.60
C GLY A 106 18.17 -9.30 -1.05
N GLY A 107 16.88 -9.23 -0.73
CA GLY A 107 16.10 -10.37 -0.22
C GLY A 107 14.78 -10.60 -0.94
N SER A 108 14.28 -9.57 -1.63
CA SER A 108 13.00 -9.58 -2.31
C SER A 108 13.03 -8.60 -3.49
N THR A 109 12.13 -8.86 -4.42
CA THR A 109 11.78 -7.94 -5.50
C THR A 109 10.33 -7.56 -5.29
N GLU A 110 10.08 -6.30 -5.01
CA GLU A 110 8.76 -5.73 -4.84
C GLU A 110 8.28 -5.08 -6.14
N LEU A 111 6.98 -5.15 -6.40
CA LEU A 111 6.37 -4.32 -7.43
C LEU A 111 5.34 -3.41 -6.79
N ALA A 112 5.17 -2.21 -7.36
CA ALA A 112 4.07 -1.30 -7.05
C ALA A 112 3.38 -0.89 -8.34
N ILE A 113 2.12 -1.30 -8.48
CA ILE A 113 1.33 -1.02 -9.69
C ILE A 113 0.41 0.16 -9.38
N PHE A 114 0.62 1.26 -10.09
CA PHE A 114 -0.23 2.44 -10.03
C PHE A 114 -1.11 2.50 -11.28
N LYS A 115 -2.36 2.96 -11.11
CA LYS A 115 -3.27 3.31 -12.21
C LYS A 115 -4.19 4.43 -11.75
N ASN A 116 -4.43 5.43 -12.60
CA ASN A 116 -5.24 6.60 -12.29
C ASN A 116 -4.76 7.36 -11.04
N GLY A 117 -3.46 7.31 -10.73
CA GLY A 117 -2.85 7.97 -9.58
C GLY A 117 -2.95 7.19 -8.27
N ILE A 118 -3.43 5.93 -8.31
CA ILE A 118 -3.72 5.13 -7.12
C ILE A 118 -2.89 3.85 -7.13
N LEU A 119 -2.32 3.48 -5.99
CA LEU A 119 -1.64 2.21 -5.78
C LEU A 119 -2.66 1.06 -5.77
N ARG A 120 -2.67 0.26 -6.84
CA ARG A 120 -3.62 -0.85 -7.05
C ARG A 120 -3.14 -2.17 -6.47
N ALA A 121 -1.83 -2.42 -6.53
CA ALA A 121 -1.25 -3.67 -6.05
C ALA A 121 0.21 -3.52 -5.62
N THR A 122 0.61 -4.32 -4.63
CA THR A 122 1.98 -4.41 -4.13
C THR A 122 2.45 -5.87 -4.00
N PRO A 123 2.58 -6.63 -5.10
CA PRO A 123 3.05 -8.00 -5.01
C PRO A 123 4.53 -8.03 -4.64
N VAL A 124 4.89 -9.02 -3.82
CA VAL A 124 6.27 -9.26 -3.40
C VAL A 124 6.72 -10.61 -3.96
N ILE A 125 7.86 -10.61 -4.63
CA ILE A 125 8.53 -11.79 -5.11
C ILE A 125 9.73 -12.04 -4.18
N PRO A 126 9.70 -13.09 -3.35
CA PRO A 126 10.79 -13.37 -2.42
C PRO A 126 11.97 -14.01 -3.17
N PHE A 127 12.65 -13.28 -4.05
CA PHE A 127 13.88 -13.73 -4.71
C PHE A 127 14.64 -12.57 -5.40
N CYS A 128 15.72 -12.10 -4.80
CA CYS A 128 16.85 -11.54 -5.56
C CYS A 128 18.13 -11.47 -4.72
N GLY A 129 19.21 -12.15 -5.15
CA GLY A 129 20.59 -11.79 -4.72
C GLY A 129 21.38 -12.77 -3.85
N GLY A 130 21.55 -14.04 -4.28
CA GLY A 130 22.58 -14.94 -3.73
C GLY A 130 22.42 -16.39 -4.21
N GLY A 131 23.23 -16.81 -5.19
CA GLY A 131 23.07 -18.08 -5.89
C GLY A 131 23.12 -19.35 -5.01
N GLY A 132 22.24 -20.29 -5.31
CA GLY A 132 22.25 -21.64 -4.75
C GLY A 132 21.01 -22.43 -5.15
N TYR A 133 21.20 -23.47 -5.95
CA TYR A 133 20.22 -24.51 -6.27
C TYR A 133 19.52 -25.03 -5.00
N GLY A 134 18.19 -24.94 -4.93
CA GLY A 134 17.47 -25.48 -3.76
C GLY A 134 15.97 -25.22 -3.73
N GLY A 135 15.24 -25.81 -4.68
CA GLY A 135 13.88 -26.32 -4.45
C GLY A 135 12.76 -25.33 -4.08
N ILE A 136 11.85 -25.12 -5.02
CA ILE A 136 10.40 -25.01 -4.79
C ILE A 136 9.94 -25.49 -3.39
N GLN A 137 9.62 -24.54 -2.52
CA GLN A 137 8.77 -24.69 -1.33
C GLN A 137 8.41 -23.27 -0.88
N GLY A 138 7.20 -22.75 -0.96
CA GLY A 138 5.89 -23.29 -1.25
C GLY A 138 4.91 -22.27 -0.64
N ARG A 139 3.88 -21.88 -1.40
CA ARG A 139 2.85 -20.87 -1.07
C ARG A 139 3.20 -19.41 -1.39
N CYS A 140 3.56 -19.13 -2.63
CA CYS A 140 3.18 -17.85 -3.23
C CYS A 140 1.77 -18.01 -3.81
N SER A 141 0.76 -18.02 -2.93
CA SER A 141 -0.64 -17.90 -3.34
C SER A 141 -0.94 -16.44 -3.63
N ILE A 142 -0.25 -15.84 -4.60
CA ILE A 142 -0.75 -14.65 -5.26
C ILE A 142 -1.73 -15.16 -6.31
N ILE A 143 -3.00 -14.90 -6.02
CA ILE A 143 -4.13 -15.12 -6.90
C ILE A 143 -3.91 -14.27 -8.17
N LEU A 144 -3.21 -14.83 -9.15
CA LEU A 144 -3.19 -14.37 -10.54
C LEU A 144 -4.48 -14.79 -11.25
N LYS A 145 -5.66 -14.59 -10.65
CA LYS A 145 -6.92 -14.93 -11.35
C LYS A 145 -7.43 -13.81 -12.26
N ASN A 146 -7.10 -12.54 -12.00
CA ASN A 146 -7.68 -11.43 -12.77
C ASN A 146 -6.66 -10.38 -13.23
N ALA A 147 -5.44 -10.80 -13.60
CA ALA A 147 -4.57 -9.93 -14.40
C ALA A 147 -5.04 -10.01 -15.86
N GLU A 148 -6.13 -9.31 -16.18
CA GLU A 148 -6.42 -9.00 -17.58
C GLU A 148 -5.29 -8.11 -18.13
N PRO A 149 -4.92 -8.26 -19.41
CA PRO A 149 -3.92 -7.40 -20.01
C PRO A 149 -4.39 -5.95 -19.92
N LEU A 150 -3.52 -5.08 -19.42
CA LEU A 150 -3.69 -3.62 -19.55
C LEU A 150 -3.70 -3.32 -21.06
N GLN A 151 -4.90 -3.22 -21.64
CA GLN A 151 -5.15 -2.58 -22.93
C GLN A 151 -5.30 -1.07 -22.74
#